data_AF-A0AB33L1M6-F1
#
_entry.id   AF-A0AB33L1M6-F1
#
_cell.length_a   1.000
_cell.length_b   1.000
_cell.length_c   1.000
_cell.angle_alpha   90.00
_cell.angle_beta   90.00
_cell.angle_gamma   90.00
#
_symmetry.space_group_name_H-M   'P 1'
#
loop_
_entity.id
_entity.type
_entity.pdbx_description
1 polymer ?
#
loop_
_entity_poly.entity_id
_entity_poly.type
_entity_poly.pdbx_seq_one_letter_code
_entity_poly.pdbx_strand_id
1 'polypeptide(L)'
;MLFGGIIAGLLTWLIARESYHIGASGIVYLLFSFVLFSGIIKRNYRLVAVSFITIFLYGSMVWYVLPIKEGMSWEGHLSGLITGIVLALLYKNKGIIKERFEFSKTEFDDMFDENGNYIPPIVEEAELELKEIKYRYIYKEEE
;
A
#
# COMPACT_ATOMS: atom_id res chain seq x y z
N MET A 1 12.53 7.47 11.05
CA MET A 1 12.27 8.93 11.01
C MET A 1 13.36 9.73 11.69
N LEU A 2 13.66 9.50 12.98
CA LEU A 2 14.66 10.30 13.73
C LEU A 2 16.03 10.40 13.03
N PHE A 3 16.62 9.27 12.66
CA PHE A 3 17.90 9.23 11.95
C PHE A 3 17.88 10.03 10.63
N GLY A 4 16.82 9.85 9.83
CA GLY A 4 16.64 10.60 8.59
C GLY A 4 16.46 12.10 8.83
N GLY A 5 15.72 12.49 9.87
CA GLY A 5 15.55 13.90 10.23
C GLY A 5 16.86 14.57 10.63
N ILE A 6 17.72 13.87 11.37
CA ILE A 6 19.06 14.36 11.73
C ILE A 6 19.92 14.54 10.47
N ILE A 7 19.94 13.56 9.57
CA ILE A 7 20.68 13.67 8.30
C ILE A 7 20.17 14.85 7.47
N ALA A 8 18.85 14.99 7.32
CA ALA A 8 18.27 16.09 6.56
C ALA A 8 18.60 17.45 7.19
N GLY A 9 18.57 17.55 8.52
CA GLY A 9 18.97 18.75 9.25
C GLY A 9 20.44 19.09 9.07
N LEU A 10 21.34 18.11 9.18
CA LEU A 10 22.78 18.29 8.94
C LEU A 10 23.06 18.70 7.50
N LEU A 11 22.41 18.06 6.53
CA LEU A 11 22.56 18.39 5.12
C LEU A 11 22.06 19.81 4.83
N THR A 12 20.94 20.20 5.44
CA THR A 12 20.43 21.58 5.37
C THR A 12 21.45 22.54 5.95
N TRP A 13 22.00 22.27 7.12
CA TRP A 13 23.00 23.13 7.76
C TRP A 13 24.26 23.34 6.91
N LEU A 14 24.67 22.33 6.13
CA LEU A 14 25.84 22.41 5.25
C LEU A 14 25.61 23.23 3.98
N ILE A 15 24.39 23.26 3.44
CA ILE A 15 24.09 23.89 2.14
C ILE A 15 23.21 25.14 2.23
N ALA A 16 22.63 25.39 3.40
CA ALA A 16 21.70 26.49 3.63
C ALA A 16 22.41 27.84 3.52
N ARG A 17 21.70 28.81 2.94
CA ARG A 17 22.07 30.23 3.03
C ARG A 17 21.94 30.74 4.46
N GLU A 18 22.52 31.92 4.74
CA GLU A 18 22.36 32.61 6.02
C GLU A 18 20.91 33.09 6.22
N SER A 19 20.05 32.19 6.71
CA SER A 19 18.65 32.48 7.02
C SER A 19 18.09 31.52 8.07
N TYR A 20 16.91 31.81 8.59
CA TYR A 20 16.23 30.92 9.52
C TYR A 20 15.46 29.82 8.75
N HIS A 21 15.92 28.59 8.90
CA HIS A 21 15.27 27.41 8.34
C HIS A 21 14.40 26.75 9.42
N ILE A 22 13.11 27.09 9.46
CA ILE A 22 12.17 26.60 10.48
C ILE A 22 11.04 25.84 9.78
N GLY A 23 10.74 24.64 10.29
CA GLY A 23 9.54 23.89 9.89
C GLY A 23 9.74 22.38 9.77
N ALA A 24 8.63 21.65 9.79
CA ALA A 24 8.60 20.20 9.59
C ALA A 24 8.61 19.79 8.10
N SER A 25 8.51 20.75 7.18
CA SER A 25 8.38 20.46 5.74
C SER A 25 9.54 19.64 5.20
N GLY A 26 10.78 19.87 5.63
CA GLY A 26 11.93 19.03 5.24
C GLY A 26 11.73 17.53 5.54
N ILE A 27 11.06 17.20 6.65
CA ILE A 27 10.68 15.81 6.97
C ILE A 27 9.61 15.29 6.01
N VAL A 28 8.66 16.13 5.61
CA VAL A 28 7.65 15.78 4.61
C VAL A 28 8.31 15.44 3.27
N TYR A 29 9.29 16.24 2.81
CA TYR A 29 10.07 15.94 1.60
C TYR A 29 10.88 14.66 1.73
N LEU A 30 11.46 14.39 2.90
CA LEU A 30 12.15 13.13 3.19
C LEU A 30 11.20 11.95 3.05
N LEU A 31 10.04 11.98 3.70
CA LEU A 31 9.07 10.90 3.65
C LEU A 31 8.53 10.68 2.24
N PHE A 32 8.11 11.76 1.58
CA PHE A 32 7.63 11.73 0.21
C PHE A 32 8.65 11.08 -0.74
N SER A 33 9.89 11.56 -0.70
CA SER A 33 10.98 11.04 -1.52
C SER A 33 11.27 9.58 -1.19
N PHE A 34 11.39 9.23 0.09
CA PHE A 34 11.62 7.85 0.51
C PHE A 34 10.54 6.89 0.00
N VAL A 35 9.26 7.26 0.10
CA VAL A 35 8.14 6.42 -0.37
C VAL A 35 8.15 6.28 -1.89
N LEU A 36 8.33 7.39 -2.61
CA LEU A 36 8.33 7.40 -4.08
C LEU A 36 9.45 6.53 -4.62
N PHE A 37 10.69 6.80 -4.20
CA PHE A 37 11.85 6.08 -4.70
C PHE A 37 11.89 4.63 -4.19
N SER A 38 11.44 4.34 -2.97
CA SER A 38 11.27 2.95 -2.52
C SER A 38 10.24 2.20 -3.37
N GLY A 39 9.14 2.86 -3.75
CA GLY A 39 8.13 2.31 -4.64
C GLY A 39 8.69 1.97 -6.02
N ILE A 40 9.43 2.90 -6.62
CA ILE A 40 10.09 2.71 -7.92
C ILE A 40 11.11 1.57 -7.86
N ILE A 41 12.04 1.62 -6.90
CA ILE A 41 13.13 0.64 -6.76
C ILE A 41 12.58 -0.77 -6.51
N LYS A 42 11.57 -0.90 -5.64
CA LYS A 42 10.96 -2.20 -5.29
C LYS A 42 9.85 -2.63 -6.24
N ARG A 43 9.59 -1.86 -7.32
CA ARG A 43 8.48 -2.07 -8.26
C ARG A 43 7.13 -2.26 -7.55
N ASN A 44 6.90 -1.48 -6.50
CA ASN A 44 5.68 -1.51 -5.71
C ASN A 44 4.74 -0.38 -6.15
N TYR A 45 3.76 -0.74 -6.99
CA TYR A 45 2.79 0.20 -7.55
C TYR A 45 1.95 0.93 -6.50
N ARG A 46 1.70 0.31 -5.33
CA ARG A 46 0.91 0.94 -4.25
C ARG A 46 1.65 2.14 -3.65
N LEU A 47 2.95 2.00 -3.40
CA LEU A 47 3.77 3.10 -2.90
C LEU A 47 3.88 4.23 -3.91
N VAL A 48 4.06 3.90 -5.19
CA VAL A 48 4.09 4.89 -6.28
C VAL A 48 2.76 5.63 -6.38
N ALA A 49 1.63 4.93 -6.29
CA ALA A 49 0.30 5.54 -6.30
C ALA A 49 0.10 6.51 -5.12
N VAL A 50 0.50 6.14 -3.91
CA VAL A 50 0.44 7.04 -2.73
C VAL A 50 1.30 8.29 -2.95
N SER A 51 2.48 8.17 -3.53
CA SER A 51 3.33 9.32 -3.86
C SER A 51 2.69 10.23 -4.92
N PHE A 52 2.05 9.67 -5.95
CA PHE A 52 1.34 10.48 -6.94
C PHE A 52 0.10 11.16 -6.37
N ILE A 53 -0.65 10.50 -5.49
CA ILE A 53 -1.75 11.15 -4.74
C ILE A 53 -1.21 12.30 -3.90
N THR A 54 -0.06 12.10 -3.25
CA THR A 54 0.59 13.15 -2.46
C THR A 54 0.96 14.35 -3.34
N ILE A 55 1.58 14.12 -4.51
CA ILE A 55 1.85 15.19 -5.48
C ILE A 55 0.56 15.83 -5.96
N PHE A 56 -0.50 15.07 -6.24
CA PHE A 56 -1.76 15.65 -6.71
C PHE A 56 -2.39 16.59 -5.66
N LEU A 57 -2.43 16.16 -4.40
CA LEU A 57 -2.98 16.96 -3.29
C LEU A 57 -2.07 18.13 -2.89
N TYR A 58 -0.76 17.97 -3.02
CA TYR A 58 0.27 18.95 -2.68
C TYR A 58 1.12 19.32 -3.89
N GLY A 59 0.50 19.67 -5.02
CA GLY A 59 1.19 19.82 -6.32
C GLY A 59 2.33 20.83 -6.35
N SER A 60 2.22 21.89 -5.56
CA SER A 60 3.27 22.90 -5.43
C SER A 60 4.56 22.38 -4.77
N MET A 61 4.49 21.25 -4.05
CA MET A 61 5.62 20.61 -3.39
C MET A 61 6.77 20.32 -4.37
N VAL A 62 6.46 19.85 -5.59
CA VAL A 62 7.50 19.54 -6.58
C VAL A 62 8.32 20.78 -6.94
N TRP A 63 7.66 21.93 -7.05
CA TRP A 63 8.29 23.20 -7.42
C TRP A 63 9.05 23.84 -6.26
N TYR A 64 8.60 23.63 -5.02
CA TYR A 64 9.16 24.23 -3.81
C TYR A 64 10.47 23.60 -3.31
N VAL A 65 10.99 22.60 -4.03
CA VAL A 65 12.40 22.17 -3.91
C VAL A 65 13.35 23.20 -4.54
N LEU A 66 12.85 24.04 -5.45
CA LEU A 66 13.62 25.08 -6.13
C LEU A 66 13.49 26.43 -5.40
N PRO A 67 14.45 27.35 -5.58
CA PRO A 67 14.43 28.70 -4.98
C PRO A 67 13.43 29.64 -5.67
N ILE A 68 12.16 29.28 -5.73
CA ILE A 68 11.13 30.03 -6.48
C ILE A 68 10.22 30.90 -5.62
N LYS A 69 10.25 30.72 -4.29
CA LYS A 69 9.41 31.48 -3.35
C LYS A 69 10.25 32.00 -2.20
N GLU A 70 10.26 33.33 -2.03
CA GLU A 70 10.92 33.98 -0.92
C GLU A 70 10.31 33.57 0.43
N GLY A 71 11.13 33.59 1.48
CA GLY A 71 10.73 33.15 2.83
C GLY A 71 10.59 31.64 2.99
N MET A 72 10.79 30.85 1.91
CA MET A 72 10.75 29.40 1.98
C MET A 72 12.15 28.79 2.15
N SER A 73 12.24 27.77 2.99
CA SER A 73 13.44 26.98 3.20
C SER A 73 13.58 25.88 2.13
N TRP A 74 13.81 26.27 0.87
CA TRP A 74 13.96 25.32 -0.24
C TRP A 74 15.17 24.39 -0.05
N GLU A 75 16.25 24.86 0.59
CA GLU A 75 17.43 24.05 0.94
C GLU A 75 17.06 22.91 1.89
N GLY A 76 16.15 23.19 2.83
CA GLY A 76 15.60 22.17 3.73
C GLY A 76 14.70 21.17 3.01
N HIS A 77 13.92 21.64 2.02
CA HIS A 77 13.13 20.76 1.16
C HIS A 77 14.01 19.84 0.31
N LEU A 78 15.03 20.41 -0.33
CA LEU A 78 16.01 19.68 -1.12
C LEU A 78 16.79 18.67 -0.26
N SER A 79 17.23 19.08 0.92
CA SER A 79 17.95 18.21 1.86
C SER A 79 17.09 17.04 2.31
N GLY A 80 15.81 17.29 2.60
CA GLY A 80 14.81 16.25 2.86
C GLY A 80 14.70 15.28 1.69
N LEU A 81 14.51 15.80 0.48
CA LEU A 81 14.38 15.02 -0.74
C LEU A 81 15.61 14.12 -0.98
N ILE A 82 16.82 14.67 -0.90
CA ILE A 82 18.09 13.92 -1.06
C ILE A 82 18.18 12.83 0.01
N THR A 83 17.89 13.17 1.26
CA THR A 83 17.92 12.19 2.36
C THR A 83 16.95 11.04 2.09
N GLY A 84 15.75 11.34 1.59
CA GLY A 84 14.77 10.31 1.22
C GLY A 84 15.28 9.36 0.13
N ILE A 85 15.95 9.87 -0.90
CA ILE A 85 16.58 9.06 -1.97
C ILE A 85 17.64 8.15 -1.37
N VAL A 86 18.56 8.71 -0.58
CA VAL A 86 19.65 7.95 0.04
C VAL A 86 19.10 6.83 0.92
N LEU A 87 18.10 7.12 1.76
CA LEU A 87 17.45 6.09 2.57
C LEU A 87 16.74 5.04 1.71
N ALA A 88 16.07 5.42 0.62
CA ALA A 88 15.42 4.46 -0.26
C ALA A 88 16.42 3.48 -0.88
N LEU A 89 17.62 3.97 -1.25
CA LEU A 89 18.71 3.14 -1.75
C LEU A 89 19.30 2.23 -0.65
N LEU A 90 19.52 2.74 0.55
CA LEU A 90 20.07 1.96 1.68
C LEU A 90 19.11 0.84 2.13
N TYR A 91 17.80 1.11 2.12
CA TYR A 91 16.76 0.16 2.55
C TYR A 91 16.14 -0.62 1.39
N LYS A 92 16.75 -0.62 0.20
CA LYS A 92 16.20 -1.33 -0.98
C LYS A 92 16.06 -2.84 -0.77
N ASN A 93 16.98 -3.45 -0.01
CA ASN A 93 17.01 -4.88 0.28
C ASN A 93 16.22 -5.26 1.54
N LYS A 94 15.68 -4.28 2.28
CA LYS A 94 14.88 -4.50 3.49
C LYS A 94 13.42 -4.21 3.18
N GLY A 95 12.49 -5.12 3.42
CA GLY A 95 11.09 -4.84 3.13
C GLY A 95 10.16 -6.04 3.18
N ILE A 96 8.93 -5.78 2.75
CA ILE A 96 7.81 -6.72 2.78
C ILE A 96 8.16 -7.90 1.88
N ILE A 97 8.37 -9.07 2.50
CA ILE A 97 8.40 -10.35 1.81
C ILE A 97 7.02 -10.49 1.18
N LYS A 98 6.94 -10.61 -0.16
CA LYS A 98 5.68 -10.99 -0.78
C LYS A 98 5.37 -12.39 -0.25
N GLU A 99 4.36 -12.51 0.60
CA GLU A 99 3.83 -13.84 0.93
C GLU A 99 3.47 -14.50 -0.38
N ARG A 100 4.06 -15.67 -0.63
CA ARG A 100 3.71 -16.47 -1.78
C ARG A 100 2.24 -16.84 -1.57
N PHE A 101 1.40 -16.58 -2.55
CA PHE A 101 0.03 -17.09 -2.48
C PHE A 101 0.12 -18.61 -2.50
N GLU A 102 -0.13 -19.23 -1.35
CA GLU A 102 -0.30 -20.66 -1.23
C GLU A 102 -1.76 -20.96 -1.56
N PHE A 103 -1.99 -21.66 -2.66
CA PHE A 103 -3.31 -22.17 -2.97
C PHE A 103 -3.69 -23.15 -1.86
N SER A 104 -4.71 -22.83 -1.06
CA SER A 104 -5.31 -23.81 -0.15
C SER A 104 -6.03 -24.84 -1.00
N LYS A 105 -5.76 -26.13 -0.79
CA LYS A 105 -6.61 -27.18 -1.36
C LYS A 105 -8.05 -26.95 -0.91
N THR A 106 -8.97 -26.92 -1.87
CA THR A 106 -10.40 -26.81 -1.67
C THR A 106 -11.06 -28.16 -1.90
N GLU A 107 -12.27 -28.38 -1.39
CA GLU A 107 -13.08 -29.57 -1.69
C GLU A 107 -13.28 -29.79 -3.20
N PHE A 108 -13.18 -28.72 -3.99
CA PHE A 108 -13.20 -28.80 -5.46
C PHE A 108 -11.95 -29.48 -6.02
N ASP A 109 -10.78 -29.26 -5.42
CA ASP A 109 -9.52 -29.87 -5.86
C ASP A 109 -9.52 -31.39 -5.61
N ASP A 110 -10.30 -31.86 -4.64
CA ASP A 110 -10.49 -33.29 -4.34
C ASP A 110 -11.46 -33.98 -5.32
N MET A 111 -12.19 -33.20 -6.14
CA MET A 111 -13.04 -33.73 -7.22
C MET A 111 -12.27 -34.09 -8.49
N PHE A 112 -10.93 -34.03 -8.49
CA PHE A 112 -10.11 -34.38 -9.65
C PHE A 112 -8.98 -35.33 -9.25
N ASP A 113 -8.75 -36.37 -10.06
CA ASP A 113 -7.61 -37.27 -9.87
C ASP A 113 -6.27 -36.62 -10.29
N GLU A 114 -5.15 -37.33 -10.08
CA GLU A 114 -3.81 -36.85 -10.47
C GLU A 114 -3.67 -36.58 -11.98
N ASN A 115 -4.55 -37.13 -12.81
CA ASN A 115 -4.58 -36.94 -14.26
C ASN A 115 -5.59 -35.84 -14.69
N GLY A 116 -6.28 -35.20 -13.74
CA GLY A 116 -7.28 -34.16 -14.00
C GLY A 116 -8.66 -34.68 -14.41
N ASN A 117 -8.95 -35.96 -14.21
CA ASN A 117 -10.28 -36.51 -14.45
C ASN A 117 -11.21 -36.20 -13.29
N TYR A 118 -12.44 -35.79 -13.61
CA TYR A 118 -13.46 -35.47 -12.63
C TYR A 118 -13.95 -36.74 -11.90
N ILE A 119 -13.89 -36.72 -10.57
CA ILE A 119 -14.46 -37.70 -9.66
C ILE A 119 -15.61 -37.01 -8.93
N PRO A 120 -16.88 -37.28 -9.28
CA PRO A 120 -18.00 -36.68 -8.58
C PRO A 120 -18.01 -37.12 -7.11
N PRO A 121 -18.37 -36.22 -6.17
CA PRO A 121 -18.56 -36.62 -4.79
C PRO A 121 -19.64 -37.69 -4.73
N ILE A 122 -19.37 -38.76 -3.99
CA ILE A 122 -20.35 -39.81 -3.73
C ILE A 122 -21.41 -39.17 -2.84
N VAL A 123 -22.52 -38.75 -3.45
CA VAL A 123 -23.73 -38.44 -2.73
C VAL A 123 -24.24 -39.79 -2.24
N GLU A 124 -23.87 -40.18 -1.02
CA GLU A 124 -24.70 -41.11 -0.28
C GLU A 124 -26.09 -40.49 -0.33
N GLU A 125 -27.01 -41.18 -0.99
CA GLU A 125 -28.43 -40.90 -0.91
C GLU A 125 -28.77 -40.94 0.58
N ALA A 126 -28.56 -39.82 1.28
CA ALA A 126 -29.21 -39.57 2.54
C ALA A 126 -30.65 -39.80 2.21
N GLU A 127 -31.19 -40.93 2.71
CA GLU A 127 -32.57 -41.34 2.56
C GLU A 127 -33.39 -40.06 2.51
N LEU A 128 -33.84 -39.69 1.32
CA LEU A 128 -34.92 -38.73 1.21
C LEU A 128 -36.09 -39.50 1.82
N GLU A 129 -36.17 -39.51 3.15
CA GLU A 129 -37.42 -39.64 3.85
C GLU A 129 -38.27 -38.51 3.28
N LEU A 130 -39.02 -38.85 2.23
CA LEU A 130 -40.19 -38.12 1.80
C LEU A 130 -41.11 -38.12 3.02
N LYS A 131 -40.88 -37.19 3.95
CA LYS A 131 -41.85 -36.86 4.98
C LYS A 131 -43.07 -36.42 4.20
N GLU A 132 -44.11 -37.26 4.19
CA GLU A 132 -45.42 -36.88 3.67
C GLU A 132 -45.88 -35.65 4.45
N ILE A 133 -45.64 -34.46 3.90
CA ILE A 133 -46.10 -33.21 4.50
C ILE A 133 -47.61 -33.18 4.28
N LYS A 134 -48.37 -33.50 5.33
CA LYS A 134 -49.83 -33.43 5.29
C LYS A 134 -50.29 -31.98 5.40
N TYR A 135 -50.50 -31.33 4.26
CA TYR A 135 -51.04 -29.97 4.20
C TYR A 135 -52.50 -29.96 4.67
N ARG A 136 -52.84 -29.08 5.63
CA ARG A 136 -54.22 -28.75 5.98
C ARG A 136 -54.51 -27.34 5.47
N TYR A 137 -55.35 -27.23 4.45
CA TYR A 137 -55.83 -25.93 3.97
C TYR A 137 -56.91 -25.41 4.91
N ILE A 138 -56.73 -24.19 5.42
CA ILE A 138 -57.77 -23.43 6.11
C ILE A 138 -58.10 -22.26 5.19
N TYR A 139 -59.26 -22.32 4.55
CA TYR A 139 -59.75 -21.20 3.76
C TYR A 139 -60.24 -20.11 4.71
N LYS A 140 -59.71 -18.91 4.54
CA LYS A 140 -60.20 -17.70 5.20
C LYS A 140 -61.17 -17.04 4.23
N GLU A 141 -62.46 -17.02 4.57
CA GLU A 141 -63.42 -16.21 3.82
C GLU A 141 -63.05 -14.73 4.01
N GLU A 142 -62.98 -14.00 2.89
CA GLU A 142 -62.72 -12.57 2.89
C GLU A 142 -63.96 -11.82 3.38
N GLU A 143 -63.77 -10.93 4.35
CA GLU A 143 -64.77 -10.00 4.90
C GLU A 143 -64.85 -8.73 4.05
#